data_AF-A0A354UDZ5-F1
#
_entry.id   AF-A0A354UDZ5-F1
#
_cell.length_a   1.000
_cell.length_b   1.000
_cell.length_c   1.000
_cell.angle_alpha   90.00
_cell.angle_beta   90.00
_cell.angle_gamma   90.00
#
_symmetry.space_group_name_H-M   'P 1'
#
loop_
_entity.id
_entity.type
_entity.pdbx_description
1 polymer ?
#
loop_
_entity_poly.entity_id
_entity_poly.type
_entity_poly.pdbx_seq_one_letter_code
_entity_poly.pdbx_strand_id
1 'polypeptide(L)'
;MFSGINRVKRYLKNKKLFIFKNCVNLIRELKSYWWGVGDLPKKYDDHCLDEMRYYLMSKPENSAPEGQKSVIQIDKERRIKKMKLNKPN
;
A
#
# COMPACT_ATOMS: atom_id res chain seq x y z
N MET A 1 -5.92 5.09 5.63
CA MET A 1 -6.78 3.87 5.56
C MET A 1 -6.68 3.16 4.21
N PHE A 2 -6.78 3.86 3.06
CA PHE A 2 -6.67 3.26 1.72
C PHE A 2 -5.34 2.57 1.38
N SER A 3 -4.24 2.98 2.01
CA SER A 3 -2.89 2.46 1.74
C SER A 3 -2.79 0.95 1.99
N GLY A 4 -3.36 0.45 3.09
CA GLY A 4 -3.35 -0.98 3.44
C GLY A 4 -4.15 -1.82 2.45
N ILE A 5 -5.36 -1.38 2.10
CA ILE A 5 -6.24 -2.10 1.15
C ILE A 5 -5.62 -2.15 -0.24
N ASN A 6 -5.05 -1.03 -0.71
CA ASN A 6 -4.38 -0.99 -2.01
C ASN A 6 -3.15 -1.90 -2.06
N ARG A 7 -2.43 -2.05 -0.94
CA ARG A 7 -1.32 -2.99 -0.82
C ARG A 7 -1.82 -4.44 -0.96
N VAL A 8 -2.88 -4.83 -0.26
CA VAL A 8 -3.51 -6.15 -0.43
C VAL A 8 -3.91 -6.39 -1.89
N LYS A 9 -4.59 -5.43 -2.52
CA LYS A 9 -4.98 -5.51 -3.94
C LYS A 9 -3.78 -5.71 -4.86
N ARG A 10 -2.66 -5.02 -4.62
CA ARG A 10 -1.42 -5.15 -5.41
C ARG A 10 -0.82 -6.55 -5.29
N TYR A 11 -0.80 -7.13 -4.09
CA TYR A 11 -0.29 -8.49 -3.88
C TYR A 11 -1.15 -9.55 -4.56
N LEU A 12 -2.47 -9.41 -4.50
CA LEU A 12 -3.41 -10.28 -5.23
C LEU A 12 -3.22 -10.16 -6.74
N LYS A 13 -3.17 -8.92 -7.28
CA LYS A 13 -2.96 -8.67 -8.72
C LYS A 13 -1.65 -9.26 -9.24
N ASN A 14 -0.57 -9.13 -8.47
CA ASN A 14 0.75 -9.63 -8.84
C ASN A 14 0.95 -11.12 -8.49
N LYS A 15 -0.10 -11.84 -8.10
CA LYS A 15 -0.05 -13.27 -7.69
C LYS A 15 1.03 -13.55 -6.63
N LYS A 16 1.23 -12.62 -5.70
CA LYS A 16 2.17 -12.74 -4.56
C LYS A 16 1.49 -13.16 -3.26
N LEU A 17 0.16 -13.22 -3.26
CA LEU A 17 -0.67 -13.68 -2.14
C LEU A 17 -1.63 -14.75 -2.67
N PHE A 18 -1.64 -15.89 -2.03
CA PHE A 18 -2.53 -17.01 -2.34
C PHE A 18 -3.40 -17.30 -1.12
N ILE A 19 -4.70 -17.43 -1.35
CA ILE A 19 -5.66 -17.82 -0.31
C ILE A 19 -6.05 -19.26 -0.61
N PHE A 20 -5.78 -20.15 0.34
CA PHE A 20 -6.08 -21.56 0.20
C PHE A 20 -7.56 -21.83 0.49
N LYS A 21 -8.11 -22.89 -0.11
CA LYS A 21 -9.53 -23.26 0.01
C LYS A 21 -9.98 -23.57 1.46
N ASN A 22 -9.04 -23.90 2.35
CA ASN A 22 -9.29 -24.18 3.76
C ASN A 22 -9.47 -22.89 4.60
N CYS A 23 -9.14 -21.71 4.08
CA CYS A 23 -9.35 -20.42 4.75
C CYS A 23 -10.82 -19.97 4.64
N VAL A 24 -11.76 -20.80 5.12
CA VAL A 24 -13.21 -20.62 4.91
C VAL A 24 -13.76 -19.31 5.49
N ASN A 25 -13.27 -18.90 6.67
CA ASN A 25 -13.67 -17.64 7.31
C ASN A 25 -13.19 -16.46 6.48
N LEU A 26 -11.90 -16.42 6.14
CA LEU A 26 -11.34 -15.37 5.28
C LEU A 26 -12.07 -15.27 3.94
N ILE A 27 -12.38 -16.40 3.29
CA ILE A 27 -13.12 -16.42 2.02
C ILE A 27 -14.54 -15.85 2.19
N ARG A 28 -15.24 -16.19 3.28
CA ARG A 28 -16.57 -15.65 3.58
C ARG A 28 -16.51 -14.14 3.80
N GLU A 29 -15.57 -13.67 4.60
CA GLU A 29 -15.37 -12.25 4.88
C GLU A 29 -15.01 -11.47 3.60
N LEU A 30 -14.13 -12.01 2.76
CA LEU A 30 -13.71 -11.37 1.51
C LEU A 30 -14.87 -11.16 0.53
N LYS A 31 -15.84 -12.09 0.49
CA LYS A 31 -17.05 -11.98 -0.34
C LYS A 31 -18.05 -10.96 0.20
N SER A 32 -18.06 -10.76 1.51
CA SER A 32 -18.92 -9.79 2.20
C SER A 32 -18.32 -8.39 2.31
N TYR A 33 -17.08 -8.20 1.83
CA TYR A 33 -16.38 -6.93 1.92
C TYR A 33 -16.82 -5.96 0.82
N TRP A 34 -17.68 -5.00 1.19
CA TRP A 34 -18.22 -3.98 0.28
C TRP A 34 -17.94 -2.56 0.79
N TRP A 35 -17.81 -1.62 -0.15
CA TRP A 35 -17.69 -0.19 0.15
C TRP A 35 -19.02 0.34 0.67
N GLY A 36 -19.00 0.99 1.83
CA GLY A 36 -20.15 1.67 2.41
C GLY A 36 -20.23 3.13 1.97
N VAL A 37 -20.98 3.93 2.73
CA VAL A 37 -21.09 5.38 2.50
C VAL A 37 -19.79 6.08 2.91
N GLY A 38 -19.29 6.97 2.06
CA GLY A 38 -18.10 7.80 2.35
C GLY A 38 -16.76 7.08 2.19
N ASP A 39 -16.67 6.12 1.25
CA ASP A 39 -15.45 5.34 0.93
C ASP A 39 -14.85 4.55 2.10
N LEU A 40 -15.62 4.37 3.16
CA LEU A 40 -15.28 3.54 4.30
C LEU A 40 -15.84 2.13 4.06
N PRO A 41 -15.03 1.08 4.26
CA PRO A 41 -15.54 -0.29 4.21
C PRO A 41 -16.54 -0.51 5.34
N LYS A 42 -17.61 -1.25 5.05
CA LYS A 42 -18.59 -1.63 6.07
C LYS A 42 -17.92 -2.61 7.04
N LYS A 43 -17.74 -2.20 8.30
CA LYS A 43 -17.17 -3.02 9.38
C LYS A 43 -18.16 -4.11 9.79
N TYR A 44 -18.12 -5.25 9.11
CA TYR A 44 -18.90 -6.42 9.44
C TYR A 44 -18.07 -7.66 9.15
N ASP A 45 -17.81 -8.47 10.17
CA ASP A 45 -16.96 -9.67 10.11
C ASP A 45 -15.64 -9.43 9.34
N ASP A 46 -14.79 -8.53 9.83
CA ASP A 46 -13.52 -8.16 9.19
C ASP A 46 -12.27 -8.68 9.93
N HIS A 47 -12.44 -9.60 10.88
CA HIS A 47 -11.37 -10.08 11.75
C HIS A 47 -10.19 -10.70 10.97
N CYS A 48 -10.46 -11.64 10.05
CA CYS A 48 -9.38 -12.27 9.27
C CYS A 48 -8.83 -11.30 8.21
N LEU A 49 -9.68 -10.45 7.63
CA LEU A 49 -9.28 -9.48 6.62
C LEU A 49 -8.35 -8.40 7.20
N ASP A 50 -8.63 -7.94 8.42
CA ASP A 50 -7.81 -6.97 9.14
C ASP A 50 -6.47 -7.58 9.57
N GLU A 51 -6.45 -8.82 10.06
CA GLU A 51 -5.22 -9.54 10.37
C GLU A 51 -4.33 -9.69 9.13
N MET A 52 -4.90 -10.12 8.00
CA MET A 52 -4.20 -10.22 6.72
C MET A 52 -3.64 -8.85 6.29
N ARG A 53 -4.41 -7.78 6.46
CA ARG A 53 -3.97 -6.42 6.16
C ARG A 53 -2.77 -6.04 7.04
N TYR A 54 -2.84 -6.27 8.34
CA TYR A 54 -1.74 -5.97 9.26
C TYR A 54 -0.48 -6.78 8.93
N TYR A 55 -0.62 -8.07 8.62
CA TYR A 55 0.49 -8.92 8.19
C TYR A 55 1.20 -8.38 6.93
N LEU A 56 0.42 -7.94 5.94
CA LEU A 56 0.98 -7.40 4.70
C LEU A 56 1.61 -6.02 4.87
N MET A 57 1.11 -5.21 5.81
CA MET A 57 1.69 -3.91 6.13
C MET A 57 2.96 -4.03 6.99
N SER A 58 3.03 -5.00 7.90
CA SER A 58 4.18 -5.20 8.78
C SER A 58 5.40 -5.79 8.05
N LYS A 59 5.20 -6.45 6.90
CA LYS A 59 6.32 -6.89 6.08
C LYS A 59 7.17 -5.69 5.64
N PRO A 60 8.49 -5.69 5.89
CA PRO A 60 9.38 -4.71 5.28
C PRO A 60 9.26 -4.85 3.76
N GLU A 61 8.96 -3.75 3.07
CA GLU A 61 9.05 -3.76 1.62
C GLU A 61 10.53 -3.94 1.27
N ASN A 62 10.84 -4.88 0.38
CA ASN A 62 12.05 -4.77 -0.42
C ASN A 62 11.86 -3.54 -1.28
N SER A 63 12.14 -2.35 -0.73
CA SER A 63 12.35 -1.17 -1.54
C SER A 63 13.40 -1.59 -2.55
N ALA A 64 13.09 -1.38 -3.84
CA ALA A 64 14.13 -1.49 -4.84
C ALA A 64 15.31 -0.64 -4.32
N PRO A 65 16.55 -1.16 -4.35
CA PRO A 65 17.69 -0.35 -3.98
C PRO A 65 17.56 0.98 -4.71
N GLU A 66 17.75 2.11 -4.01
CA GLU A 66 17.58 3.43 -4.62
C GLU A 66 18.32 3.43 -5.96
N GLY A 67 17.54 3.43 -7.05
CA GLY A 67 18.12 3.38 -8.39
C GLY A 67 19.06 4.56 -8.54
N GLN A 68 20.17 4.39 -9.26
CA GLN A 68 21.06 5.50 -9.57
C GLN A 68 20.24 6.67 -10.11
N LYS A 69 20.36 7.84 -9.46
CA LYS A 69 19.57 9.02 -9.82
C LYS A 69 19.83 9.35 -11.28
N SER A 70 18.76 9.55 -12.05
CA SER A 70 18.90 9.99 -13.44
C SER A 70 19.50 11.40 -13.49
N VAL A 71 20.13 11.75 -14.62
CA VAL A 71 20.69 13.09 -14.86
C VAL A 71 19.65 14.20 -14.61
N ILE A 72 18.39 13.94 -15.01
CA ILE A 72 17.26 14.85 -14.80
C ILE A 72 16.95 15.03 -13.31
N GLN A 73 17.01 13.96 -12.52
CA GLN A 73 16.72 14.00 -11.09
C GLN A 73 17.82 14.76 -10.33
N ILE A 74 19.09 14.59 -10.73
CA ILE A 74 20.22 15.34 -10.20
C ILE A 74 20.07 16.84 -10.50
N ASP A 75 19.71 17.21 -11.73
CA ASP A 75 19.51 18.63 -12.10
C ASP A 75 18.35 19.26 -11.31
N LYS A 76 17.24 18.54 -11.15
CA LYS A 76 16.11 18.98 -10.32
C LYS A 76 16.52 19.25 -8.87
N GLU A 77 17.27 18.33 -8.25
CA GLU A 77 17.76 18.52 -6.87
C GLU A 77 18.69 19.72 -6.74
N ARG A 78 19.58 19.92 -7.73
CA ARG A 78 20.49 21.07 -7.76
C ARG A 78 19.73 22.38 -7.83
N ARG A 79 18.72 22.48 -8.69
CA ARG A 79 17.87 23.67 -8.81
C ARG A 79 17.07 23.94 -7.54
N ILE A 80 16.49 22.91 -6.93
CA ILE A 80 15.74 23.04 -5.67
C ILE A 80 16.64 23.55 -4.54
N LYS A 81 17.87 23.02 -4.40
CA LYS A 81 18.84 23.53 -3.42
C LYS A 81 19.15 25.00 -3.65
N LYS A 82 19.37 25.41 -4.91
CA LYS A 82 19.66 26.80 -5.27
C LYS A 82 18.50 27.73 -4.93
N MET A 83 17.26 27.32 -5.21
CA MET A 83 16.06 28.09 -4.84
C MET A 83 15.88 28.22 -3.33
N LYS A 84 16.18 27.18 -2.54
CA LYS A 84 16.10 27.24 -1.08
C LYS A 84 17.14 28.18 -0.48
N LEU A 85 18.36 28.22 -1.02
CA LEU A 85 19.39 29.18 -0.60
C LEU A 85 19.02 30.64 -0.96
N ASN A 86 18.37 30.84 -2.10
CA ASN A 86 17.98 32.16 -2.59
C ASN A 86 16.64 32.65 -2.02
N LYS A 87 16.02 31.91 -1.10
CA LYS A 87 14.76 32.33 -0.49
C LYS A 87 15.09 33.36 0.60
N PRO A 88 14.71 34.64 0.44
CA PRO A 88 14.85 35.61 1.52
C PRO A 88 14.00 35.15 2.72
N ASN A 89 14.51 35.35 3.93
CA ASN A 89 13.83 35.05 5.21
C ASN A 89 12.43 35.64 5.26
#